data_AF-A0A7U9T3G1-F1
#
_entry.id   AF-A0A7U9T3G1-F1
#
_cell.length_a   1.000
_cell.length_b   1.000
_cell.length_c   1.000
_cell.angle_alpha   90.00
_cell.angle_beta   90.00
_cell.angle_gamma   90.00
#
_symmetry.space_group_name_H-M   'P 1'
#
loop_
_entity.id
_entity.type
_entity.pdbx_description
1 polymer ?
#
loop_
_entity_poly.entity_id
_entity_poly.type
_entity_poly.pdbx_seq_one_letter_code
_entity_poly.pdbx_strand_id
1 'polypeptide(L)'
;MPVPHYTVDEAEIDVPMKIMGVRRAEITKEDLRNILVKIEQKLPVLLYRNIKNSYYEKQENIVFKKNGTIEAEQVGVAFDFGTDKKEKAGIIRLSQVPELKACYKASTASVCTLMNTYMKTYVEENNIGEMKLLDFTDAFIATLKSVCKQEFGTYPDEQTPFINKDSLKKMCETIGSAMFFEFREIFEQKEGILVLPETGKMESSSPEQLMRVKIKIKEQDVSFVVDRDESSGETKRFLTLG
;
A
#
# COMPACT_ATOMS: atom_id res chain seq x y z
N MET A 1 -28.30 14.58 55.98
CA MET A 1 -26.89 14.86 55.67
C MET A 1 -26.75 14.95 54.16
N PRO A 2 -26.18 16.03 53.59
CA PRO A 2 -25.92 16.10 52.14
C PRO A 2 -24.86 15.04 51.75
N VAL A 3 -25.11 14.34 50.65
CA VAL A 3 -24.22 13.30 50.11
C VAL A 3 -23.07 14.01 49.38
N PRO A 4 -21.80 13.72 49.67
CA PRO A 4 -20.68 14.30 48.92
C PRO A 4 -20.75 13.87 47.45
N HIS A 5 -20.65 14.84 46.55
CA HIS A 5 -20.47 14.60 45.11
C HIS A 5 -18.96 14.58 44.82
N TYR A 6 -18.47 13.43 44.37
CA TYR A 6 -17.12 13.30 43.84
C TYR A 6 -17.21 13.49 42.33
N THR A 7 -16.71 14.61 41.81
CA THR A 7 -16.51 14.79 40.36
C THR A 7 -15.14 14.22 40.02
N VAL A 8 -15.11 13.17 39.20
CA VAL A 8 -13.86 12.58 38.70
C VAL A 8 -13.68 13.06 37.27
N ASP A 9 -12.85 14.09 37.07
CA ASP A 9 -12.64 14.70 35.75
C ASP A 9 -12.03 13.69 34.74
N GLU A 10 -11.09 12.87 35.20
CA GLU A 10 -10.42 11.83 34.41
C GLU A 10 -9.96 10.71 35.35
N ALA A 11 -10.27 9.46 35.01
CA ALA A 11 -9.76 8.28 35.70
C ALA A 11 -8.84 7.50 34.75
N GLU A 12 -7.62 7.18 35.20
CA GLU A 12 -6.72 6.28 34.49
C GLU A 12 -6.76 4.91 35.19
N ILE A 13 -7.22 3.88 34.48
CA ILE A 13 -7.28 2.51 35.00
C ILE A 13 -6.24 1.67 34.27
N ASP A 14 -5.39 1.00 35.05
CA ASP A 14 -4.46 -0.02 34.55
C ASP A 14 -5.19 -1.36 34.51
N VAL A 15 -5.52 -1.82 33.29
CA VAL A 15 -6.25 -3.06 33.08
C VAL A 15 -5.28 -4.13 32.58
N PRO A 16 -5.07 -5.22 33.34
CA PRO A 16 -4.37 -6.38 32.82
C PRO A 16 -5.23 -7.07 31.76
N MET A 17 -4.64 -7.28 30.60
CA MET A 17 -5.23 -8.00 29.48
C MET A 17 -4.43 -9.26 29.20
N LYS A 18 -5.14 -10.37 29.03
CA LYS A 18 -4.55 -11.63 28.59
C LYS A 18 -4.63 -11.73 27.08
N ILE A 19 -3.50 -12.03 26.45
CA ILE A 19 -3.46 -12.36 25.02
C ILE A 19 -4.04 -13.76 24.83
N MET A 20 -5.15 -13.84 24.10
CA MET A 20 -5.91 -15.07 23.88
C MET A 20 -5.57 -15.74 22.55
N GLY A 21 -4.99 -14.98 21.63
CA GLY A 21 -4.59 -15.47 20.30
C GLY A 21 -4.53 -14.34 19.29
N VAL A 22 -4.26 -14.69 18.04
CA VAL A 22 -4.31 -13.77 16.91
C VAL A 22 -5.60 -14.06 16.14
N ARG A 23 -6.46 -13.06 15.99
CA ARG A 23 -7.61 -13.14 15.10
C ARG A 23 -7.16 -12.67 13.73
N ARG A 24 -7.18 -13.59 12.76
CA ARG A 24 -7.15 -13.24 11.33
C ARG A 24 -8.59 -13.12 10.87
N ALA A 25 -9.01 -11.90 10.53
CA ALA A 25 -10.26 -11.72 9.82
C ALA A 25 -10.08 -12.09 8.34
N GLU A 26 -11.06 -12.80 7.79
CA GLU A 26 -11.06 -13.14 6.37
C GLU A 26 -11.17 -11.87 5.52
N ILE A 27 -10.58 -11.93 4.33
CA ILE A 27 -10.67 -10.85 3.34
C ILE A 27 -12.05 -10.87 2.72
N THR A 28 -12.64 -9.70 2.60
CA THR A 28 -13.97 -9.53 2.01
C THR A 28 -13.88 -9.03 0.58
N LYS A 29 -14.99 -9.14 -0.15
CA LYS A 29 -15.13 -8.52 -1.48
C LYS A 29 -14.87 -7.02 -1.47
N GLU A 30 -15.25 -6.34 -0.39
CA GLU A 30 -15.06 -4.90 -0.24
C GLU A 30 -13.57 -4.53 -0.06
N ASP A 31 -12.83 -5.36 0.69
CA ASP A 31 -11.39 -5.20 0.84
C ASP A 31 -10.67 -5.33 -0.53
N LEU A 32 -11.06 -6.31 -1.35
CA LEU A 32 -10.50 -6.46 -2.70
C LEU A 32 -10.92 -5.33 -3.65
N ARG A 33 -12.13 -4.79 -3.52
CA ARG A 33 -12.52 -3.57 -4.27
C ARG A 33 -11.64 -2.39 -3.91
N ASN A 34 -11.33 -2.20 -2.63
CA ASN A 34 -10.40 -1.16 -2.19
C ASN A 34 -9.00 -1.35 -2.79
N ILE A 35 -8.53 -2.60 -2.91
CA ILE A 35 -7.28 -2.90 -3.60
C ILE A 35 -7.34 -2.53 -5.08
N LEU A 36 -8.42 -2.89 -5.78
CA LEU A 36 -8.59 -2.54 -7.18
C LEU A 36 -8.60 -1.01 -7.39
N VAL A 37 -9.25 -0.26 -6.50
CA VAL A 37 -9.22 1.22 -6.51
C VAL A 37 -7.80 1.74 -6.29
N LYS A 38 -7.03 1.16 -5.35
CA LYS A 38 -5.63 1.53 -5.15
C LYS A 38 -4.77 1.26 -6.40
N ILE A 39 -5.01 0.14 -7.09
CA ILE A 39 -4.36 -0.16 -8.38
C ILE A 39 -4.71 0.94 -9.39
N GLU A 40 -5.99 1.25 -9.58
CA GLU A 40 -6.47 2.29 -10.52
C GLU A 40 -5.82 3.66 -10.26
N GLN A 41 -5.61 4.03 -8.99
CA GLN A 41 -5.04 5.31 -8.60
C GLN A 41 -3.51 5.37 -8.74
N LYS A 42 -2.79 4.33 -8.32
CA LYS A 42 -1.31 4.38 -8.18
C LYS A 42 -0.58 3.82 -9.40
N LEU A 43 -1.14 2.82 -10.07
CA LEU A 43 -0.50 2.14 -11.20
C LEU A 43 -0.14 3.09 -12.37
N PRO A 44 -0.99 4.04 -12.81
CA PRO A 44 -0.66 4.92 -13.92
C PRO A 44 0.59 5.76 -13.68
N VAL A 45 0.73 6.29 -12.45
CA VAL A 45 1.87 7.13 -12.07
C VAL A 45 3.15 6.29 -12.00
N LEU A 46 3.07 5.11 -11.39
CA LEU A 46 4.20 4.18 -11.27
C LEU A 46 4.67 3.71 -12.65
N LEU A 47 3.75 3.30 -13.52
CA LEU A 47 4.05 2.87 -14.88
C LEU A 47 4.72 3.99 -15.68
N TYR A 48 4.09 5.16 -15.77
CA TYR A 48 4.62 6.27 -16.56
C TYR A 48 6.00 6.71 -16.07
N ARG A 49 6.22 6.73 -14.75
CA ARG A 49 7.53 7.04 -14.17
C ARG A 49 8.59 6.01 -14.55
N ASN A 50 8.30 4.72 -14.47
CA ASN A 50 9.27 3.67 -14.82
C ASN A 50 9.58 3.63 -16.32
N ILE A 51 8.55 3.82 -17.15
CA ILE A 51 8.63 4.04 -18.60
C ILE A 51 9.58 5.20 -18.92
N LYS A 52 9.36 6.35 -18.26
CA LYS A 52 10.18 7.55 -18.40
C LYS A 52 11.62 7.29 -17.97
N ASN A 53 11.84 6.67 -16.82
CA ASN A 53 13.19 6.39 -16.30
C ASN A 53 13.97 5.45 -17.23
N SER A 54 13.33 4.38 -17.71
CA SER A 54 13.95 3.44 -18.65
C SER A 54 14.41 4.13 -19.95
N TYR A 55 13.65 5.11 -20.43
CA TYR A 55 14.06 5.93 -21.56
C TYR A 55 15.33 6.73 -21.28
N TYR A 56 15.40 7.41 -20.13
CA TYR A 56 16.58 8.20 -19.77
C TYR A 56 17.81 7.32 -19.54
N GLU A 57 17.66 6.17 -18.89
CA GLU A 57 18.74 5.18 -18.77
C GLU A 57 19.25 4.72 -20.15
N LYS A 58 18.35 4.48 -21.12
CA LYS A 58 18.75 4.11 -22.49
C LYS A 58 19.52 5.25 -23.17
N GLN A 59 19.06 6.49 -23.02
CA GLN A 59 19.74 7.68 -23.56
C GLN A 59 21.13 7.87 -22.93
N GLU A 60 21.24 7.76 -21.61
CA GLU A 60 22.50 7.85 -20.87
C GLU A 60 23.49 6.78 -21.34
N ASN A 61 23.03 5.54 -21.53
CA ASN A 61 23.85 4.45 -22.06
C ASN A 61 24.33 4.70 -23.49
N ILE A 62 23.50 5.30 -24.36
CA ILE A 62 23.89 5.67 -25.73
C ILE A 62 24.97 6.75 -25.70
N VAL A 63 24.78 7.79 -24.87
CA VAL A 63 25.73 8.88 -24.69
C VAL A 63 27.06 8.35 -24.14
N PHE A 64 27.02 7.52 -23.10
CA PHE A 64 28.21 6.91 -22.51
C PHE A 64 28.99 6.07 -23.53
N LYS A 65 28.31 5.25 -24.34
CA LYS A 65 28.96 4.44 -25.40
C LYS A 65 29.65 5.30 -26.46
N LYS A 66 29.12 6.49 -26.78
CA LYS A 66 29.68 7.39 -27.79
C LYS A 66 30.78 8.31 -27.23
N ASN A 67 30.65 8.75 -25.98
CA ASN A 67 31.48 9.81 -25.40
C ASN A 67 32.46 9.33 -24.30
N GLY A 68 32.31 8.11 -23.75
CA GLY A 68 33.17 7.54 -22.71
C GLY A 68 32.92 8.05 -21.28
N THR A 69 32.38 9.25 -21.11
CA THR A 69 31.95 9.80 -19.82
C THR A 69 30.55 10.42 -19.91
N ILE A 70 29.80 10.39 -18.80
CA ILE A 70 28.57 11.16 -18.63
C ILE A 70 28.96 12.40 -17.83
N GLU A 71 29.02 13.57 -18.47
CA GLU A 71 29.26 14.83 -17.75
C GLU A 71 28.03 15.11 -16.85
N ALA A 72 28.26 15.16 -15.54
CA ALA A 72 27.24 15.25 -14.52
C ALA A 72 26.71 16.69 -14.36
N GLU A 73 26.11 17.26 -15.41
CA GLU A 73 25.40 18.54 -15.29
C GLU A 73 24.53 18.89 -16.51
N GLN A 74 23.81 17.93 -17.12
CA GLN A 74 22.83 18.28 -18.16
C GLN A 74 21.53 17.49 -18.05
N VAL A 75 20.74 17.80 -17.02
CA VAL A 75 19.31 17.97 -17.29
C VAL A 75 19.21 19.22 -18.16
N GLY A 76 19.34 19.01 -19.48
CA GLY A 76 19.18 19.90 -20.64
C GLY A 76 20.22 20.97 -20.92
N VAL A 77 20.86 20.84 -22.07
CA VAL A 77 21.31 21.93 -22.94
C VAL A 77 21.03 21.54 -24.39
N ALA A 78 20.71 22.54 -25.22
CA ALA A 78 20.35 22.41 -26.63
C ALA A 78 21.59 22.11 -27.51
N PHE A 79 21.35 21.51 -28.68
CA PHE A 79 22.35 21.42 -29.75
C PHE A 79 22.50 22.79 -30.42
N ASP A 80 23.73 23.30 -30.50
CA ASP A 80 24.10 24.30 -31.50
C ASP A 80 24.15 23.60 -32.87
N PHE A 81 23.12 23.83 -33.69
CA PHE A 81 23.17 23.46 -35.11
C PHE A 81 24.06 24.45 -35.85
N GLY A 82 25.36 24.16 -35.85
CA GLY A 82 26.32 24.83 -36.71
C GLY A 82 27.67 25.02 -36.04
N THR A 83 28.56 24.04 -36.16
CA THR A 83 30.00 24.22 -36.47
C THR A 83 30.75 22.88 -36.34
N ASP A 84 31.66 22.64 -37.28
CA ASP A 84 32.51 21.45 -37.45
C ASP A 84 33.37 21.07 -36.23
N LYS A 85 32.77 20.51 -35.18
CA LYS A 85 33.49 19.82 -34.09
C LYS A 85 32.77 18.52 -33.77
N LYS A 86 33.53 17.40 -33.74
CA LYS A 86 33.08 16.03 -33.43
C LYS A 86 31.88 16.05 -32.47
N GLU A 87 30.69 15.79 -33.02
CA GLU A 87 29.42 15.90 -32.30
C GLU A 87 29.43 15.00 -31.06
N LYS A 88 29.46 15.61 -29.87
CA LYS A 88 29.21 14.88 -28.62
C LYS A 88 27.74 14.49 -28.60
N ALA A 89 27.44 13.21 -28.36
CA ALA A 89 26.06 12.77 -28.16
C ALA A 89 25.49 13.37 -26.87
N GLY A 90 24.26 13.88 -26.91
CA GLY A 90 23.54 14.43 -25.74
C GLY A 90 22.27 13.66 -25.43
N ILE A 91 21.76 13.80 -24.19
CA ILE A 91 20.50 13.18 -23.77
C ILE A 91 19.32 13.95 -24.37
N ILE A 92 18.50 13.29 -25.19
CA ILE A 92 17.29 13.89 -25.75
C ILE A 92 16.19 13.90 -24.68
N ARG A 93 15.66 15.08 -24.34
CA ARG A 93 14.56 15.18 -23.36
C ARG A 93 13.23 14.78 -24.00
N LEU A 94 12.34 14.13 -23.22
CA LEU A 94 10.98 13.80 -23.68
C LEU A 94 10.14 15.03 -24.10
N SER A 95 10.43 16.21 -23.58
CA SER A 95 9.78 17.45 -24.03
C SER A 95 10.14 17.83 -25.46
N GLN A 96 11.27 17.35 -25.97
CA GLN A 96 11.75 17.58 -27.34
C GLN A 96 11.18 16.55 -28.33
N VAL A 97 10.48 15.51 -27.85
CA VAL A 97 9.86 14.47 -28.69
C VAL A 97 8.39 14.30 -28.29
N PRO A 98 7.49 15.20 -28.70
CA PRO A 98 6.08 15.19 -28.29
C PRO A 98 5.33 13.90 -28.66
N GLU A 99 5.63 13.35 -29.84
CA GLU A 99 5.06 12.09 -30.33
C GLU A 99 5.41 10.91 -29.43
N LEU A 100 6.67 10.84 -29.00
CA LEU A 100 7.14 9.83 -28.06
C LEU A 100 6.47 9.96 -26.70
N LYS A 101 6.36 11.20 -26.19
CA LYS A 101 5.65 11.48 -24.93
C LYS A 101 4.16 11.08 -25.02
N ALA A 102 3.51 11.30 -26.16
CA ALA A 102 2.14 10.88 -26.39
C ALA A 102 2.01 9.34 -26.44
N CYS A 103 2.92 8.67 -27.14
CA CYS A 103 3.02 7.21 -27.17
C CYS A 103 3.17 6.63 -25.75
N TYR A 104 4.04 7.21 -24.92
CA TYR A 104 4.28 6.74 -23.55
C TYR A 104 3.02 6.83 -22.69
N LYS A 105 2.25 7.90 -22.85
CA LYS A 105 0.96 8.07 -22.19
C LYS A 105 -0.07 7.06 -22.70
N ALA A 106 -0.13 6.85 -24.02
CA ALA A 106 -1.05 5.90 -24.64
C ALA A 106 -0.78 4.46 -24.17
N SER A 107 0.48 4.02 -24.18
CA SER A 107 0.87 2.69 -23.66
C SER A 107 0.62 2.56 -22.17
N THR A 108 0.85 3.61 -21.38
CA THR A 108 0.47 3.61 -19.95
C THR A 108 -1.03 3.39 -19.77
N ALA A 109 -1.87 4.11 -20.54
CA ALA A 109 -3.32 3.95 -20.47
C ALA A 109 -3.76 2.55 -20.91
N SER A 110 -3.21 2.03 -22.01
CA SER A 110 -3.46 0.67 -22.51
C SER A 110 -3.17 -0.39 -21.45
N VAL A 111 -1.98 -0.35 -20.85
CA VAL A 111 -1.57 -1.27 -19.78
C VAL A 111 -2.51 -1.15 -18.57
N CYS A 112 -2.85 0.06 -18.13
CA CYS A 112 -3.77 0.25 -17.01
C CYS A 112 -5.16 -0.32 -17.29
N THR A 113 -5.69 -0.13 -18.49
CA THR A 113 -7.00 -0.69 -18.88
C THR A 113 -6.97 -2.22 -18.83
N LEU A 114 -5.96 -2.86 -19.42
CA LEU A 114 -5.81 -4.31 -19.42
C LEU A 114 -5.59 -4.87 -18.01
N MET A 115 -4.76 -4.20 -17.19
CA MET A 115 -4.55 -4.56 -15.80
C MET A 115 -5.85 -4.51 -14.99
N ASN A 116 -6.66 -3.47 -15.17
CA ASN A 116 -7.94 -3.36 -14.48
C ASN A 116 -8.90 -4.48 -14.87
N THR A 117 -8.96 -4.81 -16.17
CA THR A 117 -9.80 -5.93 -16.65
C THR A 117 -9.33 -7.25 -16.05
N TYR A 118 -8.05 -7.60 -16.19
CA TYR A 118 -7.55 -8.89 -15.71
C TYR A 118 -7.58 -9.03 -14.19
N MET A 119 -7.27 -7.97 -13.45
CA MET A 119 -7.35 -8.03 -11.98
C MET A 119 -8.79 -8.09 -11.48
N LYS A 120 -9.76 -7.45 -12.16
CA LYS A 120 -11.19 -7.61 -11.84
C LYS A 120 -11.64 -9.05 -12.06
N THR A 121 -11.32 -9.62 -13.23
CA THR A 121 -11.61 -11.03 -13.53
C THR A 121 -10.95 -11.98 -12.53
N TYR A 122 -9.69 -11.75 -12.18
CA TYR A 122 -9.00 -12.55 -11.15
C TYR A 122 -9.74 -12.54 -9.82
N VAL A 123 -10.22 -11.39 -9.36
CA VAL A 123 -10.98 -11.28 -8.10
C VAL A 123 -12.35 -11.96 -8.19
N GLU A 124 -13.01 -11.91 -9.35
CA GLU A 124 -14.33 -12.51 -9.57
C GLU A 124 -14.28 -14.05 -9.65
N GLU A 125 -13.22 -14.60 -10.22
CA GLU A 125 -13.08 -16.05 -10.47
C GLU A 125 -12.44 -16.82 -9.30
N ASN A 126 -11.78 -16.14 -8.35
CA ASN A 126 -11.06 -16.79 -7.25
C ASN A 126 -11.84 -16.77 -5.92
N ASN A 127 -11.53 -17.73 -5.05
CA ASN A 127 -12.08 -17.78 -3.69
C ASN A 127 -11.41 -16.73 -2.79
N ILE A 128 -12.15 -15.67 -2.46
CA ILE A 128 -11.63 -14.49 -1.75
C ILE A 128 -11.31 -14.78 -0.28
N GLY A 129 -12.07 -15.67 0.37
CA GLY A 129 -11.89 -15.97 1.80
C GLY A 129 -10.56 -16.67 2.12
N GLU A 130 -9.98 -17.36 1.14
CA GLU A 130 -8.71 -18.10 1.29
C GLU A 130 -7.52 -17.39 0.66
N MET A 131 -7.74 -16.23 0.03
CA MET A 131 -6.72 -15.50 -0.71
C MET A 131 -5.64 -14.94 0.24
N LYS A 132 -4.38 -15.27 -0.03
CA LYS A 132 -3.24 -14.72 0.72
C LYS A 132 -2.60 -13.55 -0.02
N LEU A 133 -1.93 -12.68 0.75
CA LEU A 133 -1.26 -11.48 0.24
C LEU A 133 -0.23 -11.82 -0.84
N LEU A 134 0.56 -12.86 -0.59
CA LEU A 134 1.61 -13.29 -1.53
C LEU A 134 0.99 -13.81 -2.84
N ASP A 135 -0.06 -14.62 -2.75
CA ASP A 135 -0.75 -15.15 -3.93
C ASP A 135 -1.33 -14.02 -4.80
N PHE A 136 -1.96 -13.02 -4.17
CA PHE A 136 -2.48 -11.84 -4.88
C PHE A 136 -1.35 -11.00 -5.50
N THR A 137 -0.23 -10.83 -4.78
CA THR A 137 0.92 -10.07 -5.26
C THR A 137 1.58 -10.74 -6.46
N ASP A 138 1.73 -12.07 -6.41
CA ASP A 138 2.29 -12.86 -7.50
C ASP A 138 1.39 -12.81 -8.74
N ALA A 139 0.07 -12.94 -8.54
CA ALA A 139 -0.92 -12.78 -9.62
C ALA A 139 -0.84 -11.38 -10.25
N PHE A 140 -0.74 -10.33 -9.43
CA PHE A 140 -0.58 -8.96 -9.91
C PHE A 140 0.70 -8.79 -10.74
N ILE A 141 1.85 -9.26 -10.25
CA ILE A 141 3.14 -9.15 -10.95
C ILE A 141 3.13 -9.96 -12.25
N ALA A 142 2.55 -11.17 -12.23
CA ALA A 142 2.42 -12.01 -13.42
C ALA A 142 1.55 -11.34 -14.49
N THR A 143 0.42 -10.78 -14.07
CA THR A 143 -0.49 -10.03 -14.95
C THR A 143 0.21 -8.80 -15.54
N LEU A 144 0.90 -8.03 -14.70
CA LEU A 144 1.67 -6.85 -15.14
C LEU A 144 2.73 -7.22 -16.18
N LYS A 145 3.49 -8.28 -15.95
CA LYS A 145 4.49 -8.78 -16.91
C LYS A 145 3.84 -9.18 -18.24
N SER A 146 2.70 -9.87 -18.20
CA SER A 146 1.96 -10.30 -19.39
C SER A 146 1.45 -9.11 -20.20
N VAL A 147 0.76 -8.17 -19.54
CA VAL A 147 0.19 -6.98 -20.17
C VAL A 147 1.28 -6.08 -20.75
N CYS A 148 2.36 -5.82 -20.01
CA CYS A 148 3.48 -5.03 -20.52
C CYS A 148 4.14 -5.72 -21.71
N LYS A 149 4.27 -7.05 -21.71
CA LYS A 149 4.80 -7.79 -22.86
C LYS A 149 3.87 -7.70 -24.08
N GLN A 150 2.55 -7.74 -23.88
CA GLN A 150 1.57 -7.57 -24.96
C GLN A 150 1.64 -6.16 -25.56
N GLU A 151 1.67 -5.12 -24.73
CA GLU A 151 1.77 -3.74 -25.20
C GLU A 151 3.10 -3.49 -25.91
N PHE A 152 4.22 -3.76 -25.24
CA PHE A 152 5.55 -3.39 -25.75
C PHE A 152 6.13 -4.40 -26.76
N GLY A 153 5.62 -5.63 -26.81
CA GLY A 153 6.07 -6.64 -27.77
C GLY A 153 5.61 -6.41 -29.21
N THR A 154 4.73 -5.43 -29.44
CA THR A 154 4.23 -5.06 -30.78
C THR A 154 5.13 -4.06 -31.50
N TYR A 155 6.11 -3.47 -30.81
CA TYR A 155 7.01 -2.47 -31.36
C TYR A 155 8.29 -3.13 -31.95
N PRO A 156 8.80 -2.69 -33.11
CA PRO A 156 10.07 -3.20 -33.68
C PRO A 156 11.27 -2.95 -32.76
N ASP A 157 12.30 -3.80 -32.71
CA ASP A 157 13.50 -3.62 -31.85
C ASP A 157 14.27 -2.31 -32.09
N GLU A 158 14.18 -1.76 -33.31
CA GLU A 158 14.81 -0.51 -33.73
C GLU A 158 13.96 0.73 -33.39
N GLN A 159 12.64 0.55 -33.41
CA GLN A 159 11.66 1.60 -33.10
C GLN A 159 11.15 1.53 -31.67
N THR A 160 11.44 0.45 -30.93
CA THR A 160 11.17 0.29 -29.51
C THR A 160 12.04 1.33 -28.81
N PRO A 161 11.43 2.42 -28.33
CA PRO A 161 12.10 3.26 -27.36
C PRO A 161 12.27 2.48 -26.05
N PHE A 162 11.57 1.35 -25.93
CA PHE A 162 11.20 0.70 -24.72
C PHE A 162 11.90 -0.64 -24.55
N ILE A 163 12.79 -0.64 -23.56
CA ILE A 163 12.84 -1.72 -22.58
C ILE A 163 13.19 -3.07 -23.21
N ASN A 164 14.49 -3.37 -23.24
CA ASN A 164 14.93 -4.75 -23.40
C ASN A 164 14.26 -5.64 -22.32
N LYS A 165 14.25 -6.96 -22.52
CA LYS A 165 13.64 -7.91 -21.56
C LYS A 165 14.03 -7.63 -20.09
N ASP A 166 15.28 -7.23 -19.86
CA ASP A 166 15.80 -6.96 -18.51
C ASP A 166 15.20 -5.71 -17.88
N SER A 167 15.08 -4.62 -18.63
CA SER A 167 14.39 -3.41 -18.18
C SER A 167 12.92 -3.70 -17.87
N LEU A 168 12.26 -4.58 -18.63
CA LEU A 168 10.83 -4.89 -18.44
C LEU A 168 10.64 -5.64 -17.14
N LYS A 169 11.53 -6.61 -16.91
CA LYS A 169 11.58 -7.38 -15.68
C LYS A 169 11.80 -6.48 -14.46
N LYS A 170 12.82 -5.61 -14.52
CA LYS A 170 13.12 -4.64 -13.44
C LYS A 170 11.96 -3.70 -13.17
N MET A 171 11.32 -3.17 -14.22
CA MET A 171 10.15 -2.31 -14.09
C MET A 171 9.00 -3.03 -13.37
N CYS A 172 8.66 -4.25 -13.81
CA CYS A 172 7.57 -5.02 -13.21
C CYS A 172 7.86 -5.38 -11.75
N GLU A 173 9.11 -5.71 -11.42
CA GLU A 173 9.55 -5.97 -10.04
C GLU A 173 9.42 -4.70 -9.18
N THR A 174 9.90 -3.56 -9.67
CA THR A 174 9.82 -2.27 -8.96
C THR A 174 8.39 -1.85 -8.68
N ILE A 175 7.51 -1.97 -9.69
CA ILE A 175 6.08 -1.66 -9.54
C ILE A 175 5.41 -2.66 -8.61
N GLY A 176 5.73 -3.96 -8.75
CA GLY A 176 5.24 -5.01 -7.86
C GLY A 176 5.58 -4.75 -6.41
N SER A 177 6.83 -4.41 -6.09
CA SER A 177 7.25 -4.06 -4.73
C SER A 177 6.55 -2.81 -4.19
N ALA A 178 6.35 -1.78 -5.03
CA ALA A 178 5.62 -0.59 -4.61
C ALA A 178 4.15 -0.90 -4.29
N MET A 179 3.50 -1.71 -5.11
CA MET A 179 2.10 -2.11 -4.93
C MET A 179 1.91 -3.14 -3.81
N PHE A 180 2.92 -3.96 -3.51
CA PHE A 180 2.89 -4.89 -2.38
C PHE A 180 2.57 -4.17 -1.06
N PHE A 181 3.18 -3.01 -0.80
CA PHE A 181 2.91 -2.23 0.41
C PHE A 181 1.46 -1.74 0.47
N GLU A 182 0.86 -1.45 -0.67
CA GLU A 182 -0.54 -1.03 -0.78
C GLU A 182 -1.52 -2.16 -0.47
N PHE A 183 -1.20 -3.36 -0.94
CA PHE A 183 -1.96 -4.58 -0.69
C PHE A 183 -1.80 -5.00 0.77
N ARG A 184 -0.57 -4.97 1.27
CA ARG A 184 -0.22 -5.33 2.64
C ARG A 184 -1.04 -4.57 3.67
N GLU A 185 -1.23 -3.26 3.48
CA GLU A 185 -2.06 -2.46 4.38
C GLU A 185 -3.48 -3.03 4.56
N ILE A 186 -4.09 -3.55 3.49
CA ILE A 186 -5.45 -4.10 3.51
C ILE A 186 -5.47 -5.53 4.05
N PHE A 187 -4.46 -6.33 3.71
CA PHE A 187 -4.32 -7.71 4.20
C PHE A 187 -3.91 -7.78 5.70
N GLU A 188 -3.07 -6.87 6.18
CA GLU A 188 -2.56 -6.83 7.57
C GLU A 188 -3.50 -6.11 8.55
N GLN A 189 -4.35 -5.17 8.11
CA GLN A 189 -5.39 -4.56 8.95
C GLN A 189 -6.38 -5.58 9.55
N LYS A 190 -6.33 -6.83 9.09
CA LYS A 190 -7.15 -7.95 9.55
C LYS A 190 -6.39 -8.89 10.51
N GLU A 191 -5.11 -8.65 10.79
CA GLU A 191 -4.38 -9.34 11.86
C GLU A 191 -4.49 -8.52 13.16
N GLY A 192 -5.35 -8.99 14.07
CA GLY A 192 -5.52 -8.38 15.39
C GLY A 192 -5.13 -9.33 16.51
N ILE A 193 -4.61 -8.80 17.61
CA ILE A 193 -4.43 -9.59 18.83
C ILE A 193 -5.78 -9.63 19.56
N LEU A 194 -6.30 -10.84 19.79
CA LEU A 194 -7.45 -11.03 20.65
C LEU A 194 -6.98 -10.90 22.09
N VAL A 195 -7.49 -9.88 22.78
CA VAL A 195 -7.21 -9.62 24.18
C VAL A 195 -8.48 -9.74 25.02
N LEU A 196 -8.42 -10.46 26.13
CA LEU A 196 -9.51 -10.55 27.10
C LEU A 196 -9.12 -9.76 28.36
N PRO A 197 -9.93 -8.79 28.81
CA PRO A 197 -9.70 -8.12 30.09
C PRO A 197 -9.85 -9.14 31.21
N GLU A 198 -8.82 -9.29 32.05
CA GLU A 198 -8.91 -10.14 33.23
C GLU A 198 -9.56 -9.34 34.37
N THR A 199 -10.87 -9.51 34.56
CA THR A 199 -11.64 -8.86 35.62
C THR A 199 -11.62 -9.63 36.95
N GLY A 200 -10.65 -10.54 37.16
CA GLY A 200 -10.58 -11.47 38.30
C GLY A 200 -9.36 -11.29 39.21
N LYS A 201 -9.43 -11.84 40.43
CA LYS A 201 -8.27 -11.95 41.33
C LYS A 201 -7.24 -12.89 40.70
N MET A 202 -5.97 -12.44 40.65
CA MET A 202 -4.86 -13.15 40.00
C MET A 202 -4.77 -14.61 40.45
N GLU A 203 -5.14 -15.53 39.57
CA GLU A 203 -4.71 -16.93 39.66
C GLU A 203 -3.86 -17.27 38.42
N SER A 204 -2.54 -17.27 38.61
CA SER A 204 -1.57 -18.06 37.83
C SER A 204 -1.37 -17.78 36.32
N SER A 205 -1.42 -16.52 35.86
CA SER A 205 -0.91 -16.17 34.52
C SER A 205 0.60 -15.85 34.55
N SER A 206 1.39 -16.46 33.66
CA SER A 206 2.82 -16.15 33.52
C SER A 206 3.04 -14.69 33.05
N PRO A 207 4.01 -13.94 33.61
CA PRO A 207 4.25 -12.52 33.30
C PRO A 207 4.39 -12.21 31.80
N GLU A 208 4.86 -13.16 31.01
CA GLU A 208 5.08 -13.03 29.57
C GLU A 208 3.79 -12.94 28.73
N GLN A 209 2.62 -13.24 29.31
CA GLN A 209 1.31 -13.26 28.62
C GLN A 209 0.38 -12.10 28.99
N LEU A 210 0.85 -11.19 29.85
CA LEU A 210 0.08 -10.08 30.39
C LEU A 210 0.48 -8.78 29.69
N MET A 211 -0.46 -8.19 28.94
CA MET A 211 -0.36 -6.83 28.44
C MET A 211 -1.09 -5.90 29.41
N ARG A 212 -0.49 -4.76 29.76
CA ARG A 212 -1.15 -3.73 30.57
C ARG A 212 -1.59 -2.59 29.67
N VAL A 213 -2.88 -2.27 29.70
CA VAL A 213 -3.44 -1.15 28.95
C VAL A 213 -3.91 -0.09 29.92
N LYS A 214 -3.44 1.13 29.72
CA LYS A 214 -3.91 2.32 30.43
C LYS A 214 -5.12 2.87 29.70
N ILE A 215 -6.29 2.75 30.31
CA ILE A 215 -7.53 3.30 29.76
C ILE A 215 -7.81 4.61 30.49
N LYS A 216 -7.88 5.69 29.72
CA LYS A 216 -8.34 7.00 30.20
C LYS A 216 -9.85 7.08 30.00
N ILE A 217 -10.58 7.20 31.10
CA ILE A 217 -12.03 7.31 31.12
C ILE A 217 -12.37 8.74 31.55
N LYS A 218 -13.21 9.42 30.77
CA LYS A 218 -13.73 10.74 31.13
C LYS A 218 -15.07 10.58 31.84
N GLU A 219 -15.44 11.56 32.66
CA GLU A 219 -16.71 11.55 33.41
C GLU A 219 -17.95 11.30 32.54
N GLN A 220 -17.89 11.73 31.27
CA GLN A 220 -18.98 11.60 30.29
C GLN A 220 -19.22 10.15 29.82
N ASP A 221 -18.24 9.27 30.02
CA ASP A 221 -18.24 7.89 29.53
C ASP A 221 -18.75 6.90 30.60
N VAL A 222 -19.11 7.39 31.78
CA VAL A 222 -19.48 6.57 32.94
C VAL A 222 -20.91 6.86 33.38
N SER A 223 -21.74 5.83 33.36
CA SER A 223 -23.10 5.87 33.91
C SER A 223 -23.11 5.38 35.35
N PHE A 224 -23.75 6.15 36.24
CA PHE A 224 -23.99 5.73 37.61
C PHE A 224 -25.27 4.88 37.66
N VAL A 225 -25.12 3.59 37.91
CA VAL A 225 -26.25 2.67 38.02
C VAL A 225 -26.49 2.38 39.50
N VAL A 226 -27.75 2.59 39.91
CA VAL A 226 -28.25 2.21 41.22
C VAL A 226 -29.18 1.03 41.01
N ASP A 227 -28.68 -0.16 41.29
CA ASP A 227 -29.48 -1.36 41.24
C ASP A 227 -30.09 -1.62 42.63
N ARG A 228 -31.42 -1.71 42.67
CA ARG A 228 -32.17 -1.90 43.90
C ARG A 228 -32.89 -3.22 43.82
N ASP A 229 -32.44 -4.15 44.65
CA ASP A 229 -33.10 -5.43 44.79
C ASP A 229 -34.37 -5.24 45.61
N GLU A 230 -35.52 -5.31 44.93
CA GLU A 230 -36.83 -5.13 45.56
C GLU A 230 -37.15 -6.18 46.63
N SER A 231 -36.47 -7.33 46.61
CA SER A 231 -36.72 -8.44 47.54
C SER A 231 -35.92 -8.34 48.84
N SER A 232 -34.67 -7.85 48.77
CA SER A 232 -33.79 -7.69 49.94
C SER A 232 -33.73 -6.27 50.48
N GLY A 233 -34.19 -5.29 49.70
CA GLY A 233 -34.08 -3.85 50.03
C GLY A 233 -32.66 -3.30 49.90
N GLU A 234 -31.68 -4.15 49.55
CA GLU A 234 -30.30 -3.73 49.34
C GLU A 234 -30.17 -2.88 48.09
N THR A 235 -29.38 -1.82 48.20
CA THR A 235 -29.07 -0.92 47.08
C THR A 235 -27.60 -1.05 46.75
N LYS A 236 -27.29 -1.58 45.57
CA LYS A 236 -25.93 -1.64 45.04
C LYS A 236 -25.70 -0.47 44.09
N ARG A 237 -24.60 0.25 44.31
CA ARG A 237 -24.19 1.39 43.50
C ARG A 237 -22.91 1.00 42.78
N PHE A 238 -22.93 1.04 41.47
CA PHE A 238 -21.74 0.77 40.66
C PHE A 238 -21.69 1.70 39.45
N LEU A 239 -20.46 1.99 39.03
CA LEU A 239 -20.16 2.77 37.84
C LEU A 239 -20.05 1.81 36.67
N THR A 240 -20.80 2.05 35.58
CA THR A 240 -20.72 1.28 34.35
C THR A 240 -20.19 2.16 33.23
N LEU A 241 -19.40 1.60 32.33
CA LEU A 241 -19.05 2.28 31.07
C LEU A 241 -20.30 2.30 30.17
N GLY A 242 -20.61 3.46 29.60
CA GLY A 242 -21.73 3.67 28.67
C GLY A 242 -21.42 3.20 27.25
#